data_AF-A0A947WB72-F1
#
_entry.id   AF-A0A947WB72-F1
#
_cell.length_a   1.000
_cell.length_b   1.000
_cell.length_c   1.000
_cell.angle_alpha   90.00
_cell.angle_beta   90.00
_cell.angle_gamma   90.00
#
_symmetry.space_group_name_H-M   'P 1'
#
loop_
_entity.id
_entity.type
_entity.pdbx_description
1 polymer ?
#
loop_
_entity_poly.entity_id
_entity_poly.type
_entity_poly.pdbx_seq_one_letter_code
_entity_poly.pdbx_strand_id
1 'polypeptide(L)'
;MISEHQYLNRATVCRVQKVLSEYGDSQLTEVVACYPDFAMFRKANESFRLTRTQILMNGGCCCDTCYHDVRHIQDFEHPALDIFTSLSGGSD
;
A
#
# COMPACT_ATOMS: atom_id res chain seq x y z
N MET A 1 14.00 6.08 11.30
CA MET A 1 13.58 4.86 12.01
C MET A 1 12.11 4.66 11.74
N ILE A 2 11.70 3.48 11.28
CA ILE A 2 10.28 3.13 11.13
C ILE A 2 9.74 2.96 12.56
N SER A 3 8.66 3.64 12.92
CA SER A 3 8.08 3.48 14.27
C SER A 3 7.49 2.08 14.41
N GLU A 4 7.51 1.51 15.61
CA GLU A 4 6.92 0.18 15.88
C GLU A 4 5.40 0.11 15.59
N HIS A 5 4.75 1.26 15.41
CA HIS A 5 3.32 1.38 15.12
C HIS A 5 3.03 1.69 13.65
N GLN A 6 4.06 1.61 12.81
CA GLN A 6 3.97 1.85 11.38
C GLN A 6 4.37 0.60 10.60
N TYR A 7 3.46 0.12 9.76
CA TYR A 7 3.67 -1.09 8.98
C TYR A 7 3.81 -0.74 7.50
N LEU A 8 4.97 -1.05 6.93
CA LEU A 8 5.29 -0.82 5.52
C LEU A 8 5.15 -2.11 4.73
N ASN A 9 4.43 -2.06 3.61
CA ASN A 9 4.37 -3.15 2.65
C ASN A 9 4.83 -2.67 1.28
N ARG A 10 5.88 -3.29 0.74
CA ARG A 10 6.33 -3.08 -0.63
C ARG A 10 5.90 -4.24 -1.51
N ALA A 11 5.06 -3.95 -2.49
CA ALA A 11 4.75 -4.87 -3.58
C ALA A 11 5.28 -4.31 -4.91
N THR A 12 6.09 -5.09 -5.62
CA THR A 12 6.61 -4.77 -6.96
C THR A 12 5.88 -5.53 -8.08
N VAL A 13 5.01 -6.47 -7.72
CA VAL A 13 4.19 -7.24 -8.66
C VAL A 13 2.76 -7.31 -8.16
N CYS A 14 1.79 -6.97 -9.01
CA CYS A 14 0.37 -7.11 -8.73
C CYS A 14 -0.24 -8.16 -9.67
N ARG A 15 -0.56 -9.34 -9.12
CA ARG A 15 -1.19 -10.42 -9.91
C ARG A 15 -2.57 -10.01 -10.43
N VAL A 16 -3.29 -9.23 -9.63
CA VAL A 16 -4.61 -8.72 -10.00
C VAL A 16 -4.50 -7.73 -11.15
N GLN A 17 -3.49 -6.86 -11.16
CA GLN A 17 -3.21 -5.96 -12.30
C GLN A 17 -3.08 -6.73 -13.60
N LYS A 18 -2.30 -7.80 -13.58
CA LYS A 18 -2.03 -8.60 -14.77
C LYS A 18 -3.29 -9.27 -15.32
N VAL A 19 -4.20 -9.70 -14.44
CA VAL A 19 -5.47 -10.32 -14.85
C VAL A 19 -6.48 -9.27 -15.30
N LEU A 20 -6.55 -8.14 -14.60
CA LEU A 20 -7.58 -7.13 -14.85
C LEU A 20 -7.17 -6.11 -15.94
N SER A 21 -5.90 -6.04 -16.34
CA SER A 21 -5.44 -5.12 -17.41
C SER A 21 -6.12 -5.35 -18.75
N GLU A 22 -6.67 -6.54 -18.98
CA GLU A 22 -7.37 -6.91 -20.22
C GLU A 22 -8.76 -6.25 -20.34
N TYR A 23 -9.34 -5.77 -19.23
CA TYR A 23 -10.70 -5.23 -19.20
C TYR A 23 -10.78 -3.73 -19.57
N GLY A 24 -9.64 -3.05 -19.73
CA GLY A 24 -9.56 -1.68 -20.26
C GLY A 24 -10.05 -0.55 -19.36
N ASP A 25 -10.77 -0.85 -18.27
CA ASP A 25 -11.22 0.12 -17.26
C ASP A 25 -10.28 0.11 -16.04
N SER A 26 -9.36 1.07 -15.99
CA SER A 26 -8.37 1.18 -14.93
C SER A 26 -8.98 1.52 -13.57
N GLN A 27 -10.07 2.28 -13.52
CA GLN A 27 -10.72 2.67 -12.27
C GLN A 27 -11.45 1.49 -11.64
N LEU A 28 -12.22 0.75 -12.44
CA LEU A 28 -12.89 -0.47 -11.98
C LEU A 28 -11.87 -1.50 -11.50
N THR A 29 -10.78 -1.64 -12.25
CA THR A 29 -9.66 -2.53 -11.95
C THR A 29 -8.96 -2.15 -10.64
N GLU A 30 -8.73 -0.86 -10.36
CA GLU A 30 -8.21 -0.39 -9.07
C GLU A 30 -9.18 -0.70 -7.93
N VAL A 31 -10.48 -0.41 -8.09
CA VAL A 31 -11.49 -0.67 -7.06
C VAL A 31 -11.55 -2.15 -6.71
N VAL A 32 -11.65 -3.03 -7.72
CA VAL A 32 -11.74 -4.48 -7.49
C VAL A 32 -10.46 -5.02 -6.84
N ALA A 33 -9.29 -4.53 -7.24
CA ALA A 33 -8.02 -5.03 -6.72
C ALA A 33 -7.67 -4.50 -5.33
N CYS A 34 -7.85 -3.19 -5.09
CA CYS A 34 -7.27 -2.52 -3.92
C CYS A 34 -8.30 -2.20 -2.83
N TYR A 35 -9.58 -2.04 -3.17
CA TYR A 35 -10.60 -1.73 -2.16
C TYR A 35 -10.80 -2.86 -1.14
N PRO A 36 -10.80 -4.15 -1.52
CA PRO A 36 -10.95 -5.24 -0.55
C PRO A 36 -9.85 -5.25 0.51
N ASP A 37 -8.59 -4.98 0.13
CA ASP A 37 -7.47 -4.87 1.06
C ASP A 37 -7.74 -3.78 2.09
N PHE A 38 -8.07 -2.57 1.63
CA PHE A 38 -8.40 -1.44 2.51
C PHE A 38 -9.57 -1.77 3.46
N ALA A 39 -10.64 -2.36 2.93
CA ALA A 39 -11.83 -2.70 3.70
C ALA A 39 -11.53 -3.77 4.77
N MET A 40 -10.72 -4.78 4.44
CA MET A 40 -10.31 -5.82 5.36
C MET A 40 -9.52 -5.26 6.55
N PHE A 41 -8.51 -4.42 6.29
CA PHE A 41 -7.70 -3.83 7.36
C PHE A 41 -8.50 -2.89 8.25
N ARG A 42 -9.37 -2.06 7.67
CA ARG A 42 -10.25 -1.17 8.44
C ARG A 42 -11.21 -1.95 9.33
N LYS A 43 -11.72 -3.09 8.87
CA LYS A 43 -12.60 -3.96 9.67
C LYS A 43 -11.86 -4.65 10.82
N ALA A 44 -10.58 -4.98 10.63
CA ALA A 44 -9.77 -5.59 11.68
C ALA A 44 -9.44 -4.59 12.81
N ASN A 45 -9.22 -3.31 12.47
CA ASN A 45 -9.04 -2.23 13.44
C ASN A 45 -9.50 -0.90 12.84
N GLU A 46 -10.58 -0.34 13.36
CA GLU A 46 -11.13 0.93 12.88
C GLU A 46 -10.23 2.14 13.16
N SER A 47 -9.24 1.98 14.03
CA SER A 47 -8.23 2.99 14.32
C SER A 47 -7.12 3.03 13.26
N PHE A 48 -7.05 2.06 12.36
CA PHE A 48 -6.07 2.11 11.29
C PHE A 48 -6.43 3.17 10.25
N ARG A 49 -5.41 3.92 9.83
CA ARG A 49 -5.45 4.82 8.68
C ARG A 49 -4.41 4.39 7.67
N LEU A 50 -4.73 4.60 6.40
CA LEU A 50 -3.89 4.23 5.27
C LEU A 50 -3.36 5.50 4.60
N THR A 51 -2.07 5.50 4.32
CA THR A 51 -1.44 6.45 3.39
C THR A 51 -0.79 5.68 2.24
N ARG A 52 -0.86 6.26 1.04
CA ARG A 52 -0.40 5.65 -0.20
C ARG A 52 -0.24 6.75 -1.24
N THR A 53 0.91 6.85 -1.88
CA THR A 53 1.18 7.87 -2.91
C THR A 53 1.31 7.27 -4.30
N GLN A 54 1.62 5.98 -4.41
CA GLN A 54 1.70 5.26 -5.67
C GLN A 54 1.25 3.80 -5.57
N ILE A 55 0.73 3.29 -6.68
CA ILE A 55 0.40 1.88 -6.85
C ILE A 55 0.81 1.38 -8.22
N LEU A 56 1.15 0.09 -8.28
CA LEU A 56 1.49 -0.60 -9.52
C LEU A 56 0.40 -0.46 -10.59
N MET A 57 -0.87 -0.49 -10.17
CA MET A 57 -2.04 -0.33 -11.04
C MET A 57 -2.02 0.97 -11.85
N ASN A 58 -1.50 2.04 -11.26
CA ASN A 58 -1.45 3.38 -11.84
C ASN A 58 -0.07 3.69 -12.44
N GLY A 59 0.73 2.66 -12.73
CA GLY A 59 2.06 2.80 -13.34
C GLY A 59 3.20 3.10 -12.37
N GLY A 60 2.96 3.01 -11.05
CA GLY A 60 4.03 3.13 -10.05
C GLY A 60 5.04 1.98 -10.16
N CYS A 61 6.28 2.22 -9.72
CA CYS A 61 7.31 1.16 -9.67
C CYS A 61 7.08 0.15 -8.53
N CYS A 62 6.28 0.53 -7.53
CA CYS A 62 5.78 -0.33 -6.48
C CYS A 62 4.48 0.24 -5.89
N CYS A 63 3.76 -0.56 -5.11
CA CYS A 63 2.77 -0.05 -4.17
C CYS A 63 3.47 0.37 -2.88
N ASP A 64 3.20 1.58 -2.40
CA ASP A 64 3.80 2.16 -1.19
C ASP A 64 2.78 2.24 -0.04
N THR A 65 2.07 1.15 0.24
CA THR A 65 1.02 1.15 1.25
C THR A 65 1.61 1.25 2.66
N CYS A 66 1.16 2.24 3.43
CA CYS A 66 1.57 2.42 4.83
C CYS A 66 0.36 2.55 5.76
N TYR A 67 0.29 1.67 6.76
CA TYR A 67 -0.74 1.68 7.79
C TYR A 67 -0.25 2.32 9.08
N HIS A 68 -1.11 3.15 9.67
CA HIS A 68 -0.86 3.88 10.90
C HIS A 68 -1.94 3.57 11.93
N ASP A 69 -1.55 3.26 13.16
CA ASP A 69 -2.48 3.12 14.28
C ASP A 69 -2.68 4.46 15.00
N VAL A 70 -3.83 5.10 14.77
CA VAL A 70 -4.08 6.44 15.31
C VAL A 70 -4.32 6.49 16.81
N ARG A 71 -4.40 5.34 17.48
CA ARG A 71 -4.38 5.27 18.95
C ARG A 71 -3.01 5.68 19.51
N HIS A 72 -1.96 5.53 18.71
CA HIS A 72 -0.57 5.75 19.11
C HIS A 72 0.09 6.89 18.34
N ILE A 73 -0.33 7.14 17.09
CA ILE A 73 0.24 8.17 16.21
C ILE A 73 -0.89 8.98 15.58
N GLN A 74 -1.12 10.19 16.08
CA GLN A 74 -2.20 11.06 15.57
C GLN A 74 -1.80 11.79 14.28
N ASP A 75 -0.56 12.28 14.22
CA ASP A 75 0.00 12.97 13.06
C ASP A 75 1.01 12.04 12.37
N PHE A 76 0.73 11.69 11.12
CA PHE A 76 1.59 10.81 10.34
C PHE A 76 1.88 11.39 8.96
N GLU A 77 3.15 11.32 8.55
CA GLU A 77 3.60 11.61 7.20
C GLU A 77 3.86 10.32 6.44
N HIS A 78 3.58 10.33 5.14
CA HIS A 78 3.92 9.19 4.29
C HIS A 78 5.44 9.07 4.15
N PRO A 79 6.05 7.89 4.35
CA PRO A 79 7.48 7.72 4.15
C PRO A 79 7.91 8.11 2.74
N ALA A 80 9.12 8.67 2.64
CA ALA A 80 9.73 8.89 1.33
C ALA A 80 9.94 7.56 0.59
N LEU A 81 9.89 7.63 -0.74
CA LEU A 81 9.92 6.44 -1.61
C LEU A 81 11.22 5.63 -1.47
N ASP A 82 12.33 6.31 -1.15
CA ASP A 82 13.64 5.71 -0.94
C ASP A 82 13.62 4.65 0.17
N ILE A 83 12.83 4.86 1.23
CA ILE A 83 12.63 3.89 2.31
C ILE A 83 12.12 2.57 1.73
N PHE A 84 11.12 2.61 0.86
CA PHE A 84 10.58 1.40 0.23
C PHE A 84 11.59 0.75 -0.71
N THR A 85 12.40 1.53 -1.43
CA THR A 85 13.48 0.95 -2.26
C THR A 85 14.57 0.28 -1.43
N SER A 86 14.84 0.77 -0.21
CA SER A 86 15.85 0.22 0.69
C SER A 86 15.44 -1.11 1.34
N LEU A 87 14.14 -1.36 1.49
CA LEU A 87 13.60 -2.64 1.99
C LEU A 87 13.93 -3.83 1.07
N SER A 88 14.49 -3.58 -0.12
CA SER A 88 15.01 -4.60 -1.06
C SER A 88 16.39 -5.15 -0.68
N GLY A 89 17.11 -4.54 0.28
CA GLY A 89 18.51 -4.84 0.60
C GLY A 89 18.75 -6.08 1.44
N GLY A 90 17.71 -6.85 1.76
CA GLY A 90 17.84 -8.23 2.23
C GLY A 90 17.89 -9.16 1.02
N SER A 91 19.04 -9.19 0.35
CA SER A 91 19.28 -10.06 -0.79
C SER A 91 19.58 -11.49 -0.34
N ASP A 92 19.00 -12.42 -1.12
CA ASP A 92 19.36 -13.83 -1.36
C ASP A 92 18.48 -14.89 -0.68
#